data_AF-A0A349U3Z0-F1
#
_entry.id   AF-A0A349U3Z0-F1
#
_cell.length_a   1.000
_cell.length_b   1.000
_cell.length_c   1.000
_cell.angle_alpha   90.00
_cell.angle_beta   90.00
_cell.angle_gamma   90.00
#
_symmetry.space_group_name_H-M   'P 1'
#
loop_
_entity.id
_entity.type
_entity.pdbx_description
1 polymer ?
#
loop_
_entity_poly.entity_id
_entity_poly.type
_entity_poly.pdbx_seq_one_letter_code
_entity_poly.pdbx_strand_id
1 'polypeptide(L)'
;MRVALYFLKDTGTDLILVREEHTIPKTAQVAKAALEELINGQPSTENAFKVIPKGTKVLGISINNGLATVDFSREVLDANVGSSGEAFGIQSIVNTLTEFPTIEKVAFKVEGKLDERAKDWWGHVGLYEQPFKRDLSNVREPAIWVTTPKPGNEVSSPLTVRGSAMVFEAVVSMRVITKDGQKIAQTNTMAAGGAPLRGDFNTSISFKAPASAKEGYLEVYWASPQDGRDLDLVRIPIKFKK
;
A
#
# COMPACT_ATOMS: atom_id res chain seq x y z
N MET A 1 -1.28 14.41 -6.45
CA MET A 1 -2.18 13.39 -5.86
C MET A 1 -1.33 12.31 -5.23
N ARG A 2 -1.86 11.50 -4.31
CA ARG A 2 -1.10 10.44 -3.66
C ARG A 2 -1.39 9.08 -4.29
N VAL A 3 -0.35 8.27 -4.45
CA VAL A 3 -0.43 6.87 -4.90
C VAL A 3 0.40 6.01 -3.96
N ALA A 4 -0.02 4.77 -3.77
CA ALA A 4 0.71 3.81 -2.96
C ALA A 4 1.54 2.90 -3.85
N LEU A 5 2.82 2.78 -3.52
CA LEU A 5 3.82 2.03 -4.28
C LEU A 5 4.47 1.00 -3.37
N TYR A 6 4.94 -0.09 -3.97
CA TYR A 6 5.56 -1.18 -3.23
C TYR A 6 7.00 -1.36 -3.67
N PHE A 7 7.95 -1.19 -2.76
CA PHE A 7 9.37 -1.37 -3.03
C PHE A 7 9.90 -2.60 -2.28
N LEU A 8 10.98 -3.18 -2.78
CA LEU A 8 11.66 -4.26 -2.07
C LEU A 8 12.58 -3.65 -1.01
N LYS A 9 12.82 -4.35 0.09
CA LYS A 9 13.80 -3.97 1.11
C LYS A 9 14.50 -5.21 1.62
N ASP A 10 15.82 -5.15 1.67
CA ASP A 10 16.66 -6.19 2.28
C ASP A 10 16.84 -5.86 3.76
N THR A 11 16.46 -6.78 4.64
CA THR A 11 16.61 -6.63 6.09
C THR A 11 17.94 -7.16 6.62
N GLY A 12 18.80 -7.68 5.73
CA GLY A 12 20.02 -8.43 6.04
C GLY A 12 19.79 -9.92 6.28
N THR A 13 18.54 -10.32 6.57
CA THR A 13 18.13 -11.73 6.75
C THR A 13 17.12 -12.17 5.70
N ASP A 14 16.22 -11.27 5.31
CA ASP A 14 15.10 -11.55 4.44
C ASP A 14 14.90 -10.41 3.45
N LEU A 15 14.24 -10.74 2.35
CA LEU A 15 13.73 -9.77 1.39
C LEU A 15 12.24 -9.56 1.68
N ILE A 16 11.82 -8.31 1.80
CA ILE A 16 10.44 -7.94 2.12
C ILE A 16 9.92 -6.89 1.14
N LEU A 17 8.63 -6.61 1.20
CA LEU A 17 8.01 -5.45 0.54
C LEU A 17 7.69 -4.35 1.55
N VAL A 18 7.84 -3.12 1.10
CA VAL A 18 7.54 -1.88 1.83
C VAL A 18 6.54 -1.08 1.01
N ARG A 19 5.45 -0.65 1.65
CA ARG A 19 4.44 0.22 1.05
C ARG A 19 4.76 1.68 1.35
N GLU A 20 4.87 2.51 0.32
CA GLU A 20 5.13 3.94 0.43
C GLU A 20 4.01 4.76 -0.22
N GLU A 21 3.73 5.96 0.31
CA GLU A 21 2.86 6.94 -0.36
C GLU A 21 3.69 7.98 -1.10
N HIS A 22 3.62 7.99 -2.43
CA HIS A 22 4.27 9.01 -3.27
C HIS A 22 3.28 10.07 -3.71
N THR A 23 3.75 11.31 -3.85
CA THR A 23 2.96 12.40 -4.45
C THR A 23 3.36 12.60 -5.90
N ILE A 24 2.43 12.32 -6.81
CA ILE A 24 2.60 12.50 -8.25
C ILE A 24 1.72 13.63 -8.80
N PRO A 25 2.01 14.19 -9.99
CA PRO A 25 1.09 15.12 -10.66
C PRO A 25 -0.32 14.52 -10.85
N LYS A 26 -1.36 15.37 -10.85
CA LYS A 26 -2.73 14.89 -11.12
C LYS A 26 -2.83 14.47 -12.59
N THR A 27 -3.46 13.32 -12.83
CA THR A 27 -3.67 12.77 -14.18
C THR A 27 -4.93 11.92 -14.22
N ALA A 28 -5.52 11.75 -15.40
CA ALA A 28 -6.58 10.76 -15.63
C ALA A 28 -6.03 9.32 -15.71
N GLN A 29 -4.75 9.16 -16.11
CA GLN A 29 -4.11 7.86 -16.27
C GLN A 29 -3.38 7.43 -14.98
N VAL A 30 -4.10 7.40 -13.86
CA VAL A 30 -3.49 7.25 -12.53
C VAL A 30 -2.72 5.94 -12.37
N ALA A 31 -3.26 4.82 -12.87
CA ALA A 31 -2.58 3.52 -12.80
C ALA A 31 -1.25 3.52 -13.56
N LYS A 32 -1.22 4.14 -14.75
CA LYS A 32 0.01 4.28 -15.54
C LYS A 32 1.03 5.17 -14.83
N ALA A 33 0.60 6.32 -14.32
CA ALA A 33 1.50 7.22 -13.61
C ALA A 33 2.05 6.61 -12.31
N ALA A 34 1.27 5.76 -11.62
CA ALA A 34 1.77 5.01 -10.47
C ALA A 34 2.87 4.00 -10.84
N LEU A 35 2.74 3.28 -11.97
CA LEU A 35 3.81 2.41 -12.46
C LEU A 35 5.04 3.19 -12.93
N GLU A 36 4.83 4.32 -13.62
CA GLU A 36 5.93 5.18 -14.04
C GLU A 36 6.69 5.73 -12.83
N GLU A 37 5.99 6.08 -11.76
CA GLU A 37 6.60 6.47 -10.48
C GLU A 37 7.31 5.29 -9.81
N LEU A 38 6.73 4.08 -9.82
CA LEU A 38 7.38 2.87 -9.30
C LEU A 38 8.70 2.57 -10.03
N ILE A 39 8.74 2.77 -11.35
CA ILE A 39 9.93 2.52 -12.19
C ILE A 39 10.97 3.63 -12.01
N ASN A 40 10.56 4.90 -12.03
CA ASN A 40 11.48 6.04 -12.13
C ASN A 40 11.74 6.73 -10.79
N GLY A 41 10.76 6.77 -9.90
CA GLY A 41 10.85 7.37 -8.57
C GLY A 41 11.85 6.65 -7.67
N GLN A 42 12.25 7.31 -6.59
CA GLN A 42 13.15 6.74 -5.59
C GLN A 42 12.37 6.39 -4.33
N PRO A 43 12.53 5.18 -3.78
CA PRO A 43 11.96 4.87 -2.48
C PRO A 43 12.54 5.80 -1.41
N SER A 44 11.70 6.17 -0.45
CA SER A 44 12.07 7.01 0.68
C SER A 44 12.46 6.19 1.91
N THR A 45 12.01 4.94 1.99
CA THR A 45 12.38 4.04 3.09
C THR A 45 13.84 3.65 2.97
N GLU A 46 14.54 3.72 4.10
CA GLU A 46 15.94 3.32 4.16
C GLU A 46 16.13 1.86 3.71
N ASN A 47 17.15 1.63 2.88
CA ASN A 47 17.48 0.33 2.28
C ASN A 47 16.38 -0.28 1.38
N ALA A 48 15.30 0.46 1.09
CA ALA A 48 14.37 0.05 0.06
C ALA A 48 14.94 0.33 -1.34
N PHE A 49 14.62 -0.52 -2.30
CA PHE A 49 15.15 -0.48 -3.65
C PHE A 49 14.15 -1.03 -4.68
N LYS A 50 14.52 -0.87 -5.95
CA LYS A 50 13.76 -1.32 -7.12
C LYS A 50 14.51 -2.44 -7.81
N VAL A 51 13.77 -3.41 -8.33
CA VAL A 51 14.31 -4.49 -9.19
C VAL A 51 13.94 -4.31 -10.66
N ILE A 52 13.01 -3.39 -10.96
CA ILE A 52 12.63 -3.10 -12.35
C ILE A 52 13.79 -2.38 -13.04
N PRO A 53 14.27 -2.85 -14.21
CA PRO A 53 15.39 -2.25 -14.91
C PRO A 53 15.17 -0.78 -15.25
N LYS A 54 16.23 0.02 -15.12
CA LYS A 54 16.21 1.43 -15.56
C LYS A 54 15.94 1.49 -17.07
N GLY A 55 15.11 2.45 -17.48
CA GLY A 55 14.74 2.62 -18.89
C GLY A 55 13.50 1.83 -19.31
N THR A 56 12.97 0.94 -18.47
CA THR A 56 11.67 0.29 -18.68
C THR A 56 10.57 1.33 -18.93
N LYS A 57 9.78 1.13 -19.98
CA LYS A 57 8.64 1.99 -20.33
C LYS A 57 7.33 1.24 -20.18
N VAL A 58 6.29 1.94 -19.73
CA VAL A 58 4.91 1.46 -19.77
C VAL A 58 4.30 1.86 -21.11
N LEU A 59 4.26 0.92 -22.05
CA LEU A 59 3.70 1.14 -23.39
C LEU A 59 2.19 1.34 -23.32
N GLY A 60 1.51 0.56 -22.49
CA GLY A 60 0.06 0.67 -22.30
C GLY A 60 -0.45 -0.04 -21.04
N ILE A 61 -1.62 0.39 -20.57
CA ILE A 61 -2.39 -0.32 -19.55
C ILE A 61 -3.86 -0.34 -19.99
N SER A 62 -4.46 -1.52 -20.02
CA SER A 62 -5.91 -1.69 -20.20
C SER A 62 -6.52 -2.34 -18.98
N ILE A 63 -7.64 -1.81 -18.48
CA ILE A 63 -8.35 -2.35 -17.32
C ILE A 63 -9.73 -2.80 -17.77
N ASN A 64 -10.01 -4.10 -17.66
CA ASN A 64 -11.29 -4.70 -18.03
C ASN A 64 -11.71 -5.69 -16.95
N ASN A 65 -12.90 -5.50 -16.35
CA ASN A 65 -13.50 -6.41 -15.36
C ASN A 65 -12.51 -6.84 -14.25
N GLY A 66 -11.87 -5.86 -13.59
CA GLY A 66 -10.91 -6.13 -12.51
C GLY A 66 -9.53 -6.59 -12.97
N LEU A 67 -9.30 -6.88 -14.25
CA LEU A 67 -7.99 -7.25 -14.79
C LEU A 67 -7.29 -6.05 -15.41
N ALA A 68 -6.14 -5.67 -14.87
CA ALA A 68 -5.20 -4.78 -15.53
C ALA A 68 -4.23 -5.61 -16.39
N THR A 69 -4.12 -5.31 -17.68
CA THR A 69 -3.05 -5.84 -18.54
C THR A 69 -2.07 -4.71 -18.82
N VAL A 70 -0.83 -4.89 -18.38
CA VAL A 70 0.26 -3.93 -18.56
C VAL A 70 1.17 -4.40 -19.68
N ASP A 71 1.41 -3.53 -20.64
CA ASP A 71 2.38 -3.75 -21.72
C ASP A 71 3.63 -2.93 -21.47
N PHE A 72 4.76 -3.61 -21.34
CA PHE A 72 6.07 -3.02 -21.08
C PHE A 72 6.95 -3.02 -22.32
N SER A 73 7.94 -2.13 -22.35
CA SER A 73 9.05 -2.23 -23.28
C SER A 73 9.99 -3.37 -22.91
N ARG A 74 10.81 -3.80 -23.87
CA ARG A 74 11.68 -4.97 -23.73
C ARG A 74 12.67 -4.90 -22.58
N GLU A 75 13.10 -3.70 -22.20
CA GLU A 75 14.06 -3.46 -21.11
C GLU A 75 13.57 -4.01 -19.76
N VAL A 76 12.26 -4.20 -19.57
CA VAL A 76 11.73 -4.82 -18.35
C VAL A 76 12.34 -6.20 -18.10
N LEU A 77 12.75 -6.90 -19.16
CA LEU A 77 13.28 -8.26 -19.12
C LEU A 77 14.77 -8.35 -18.76
N ASP A 78 15.46 -7.22 -18.61
CA ASP A 78 16.90 -7.14 -18.35
C ASP A 78 17.24 -7.17 -16.84
N ALA A 79 16.26 -7.48 -15.98
CA ALA A 79 16.50 -7.58 -14.55
C ALA A 79 17.40 -8.78 -14.26
N ASN A 80 18.41 -8.56 -13.42
CA ASN A 80 19.28 -9.61 -12.93
C ASN A 80 19.06 -9.75 -11.43
N VAL A 81 18.12 -10.62 -11.07
CA VAL A 81 17.73 -10.89 -9.68
C VAL A 81 17.57 -12.39 -9.47
N GLY A 82 17.81 -12.84 -8.24
CA GLY A 82 17.48 -14.22 -7.85
C GLY A 82 15.96 -14.44 -7.76
N SER A 83 15.56 -15.69 -7.56
CA SER A 83 14.15 -16.11 -7.50
C SER A 83 13.28 -15.28 -6.54
N SER A 84 13.78 -14.95 -5.35
CA SER A 84 13.06 -14.10 -4.39
C SER A 84 12.87 -12.66 -4.89
N GLY A 85 13.91 -12.10 -5.52
CA GLY A 85 13.82 -10.76 -6.12
C GLY A 85 12.85 -10.73 -7.29
N GLU A 86 12.74 -11.83 -8.03
CA GLU A 86 11.75 -11.97 -9.09
C GLU A 86 10.32 -12.02 -8.57
N ALA A 87 10.05 -12.92 -7.62
CA ALA A 87 8.72 -13.04 -7.03
C ALA A 87 8.26 -11.71 -6.41
N PHE A 88 9.13 -11.03 -5.65
CA PHE A 88 8.77 -9.76 -5.03
C PHE A 88 8.78 -8.58 -6.00
N GLY A 89 9.54 -8.62 -7.10
CA GLY A 89 9.42 -7.62 -8.16
C GLY A 89 8.10 -7.70 -8.90
N ILE A 90 7.62 -8.92 -9.19
CA ILE A 90 6.26 -9.11 -9.71
C ILE A 90 5.24 -8.57 -8.70
N GLN A 91 5.35 -8.96 -7.42
CA GLN A 91 4.39 -8.51 -6.41
C GLN A 91 4.47 -7.01 -6.09
N SER A 92 5.63 -6.38 -6.26
CA SER A 92 5.78 -4.92 -6.19
C SER A 92 4.86 -4.23 -7.21
N ILE A 93 4.84 -4.71 -8.46
CA ILE A 93 3.97 -4.16 -9.52
C ILE A 93 2.50 -4.50 -9.26
N VAL A 94 2.20 -5.75 -8.90
CA VAL A 94 0.83 -6.23 -8.66
C VAL A 94 0.19 -5.51 -7.47
N ASN A 95 0.91 -5.39 -6.35
CA ASN A 95 0.42 -4.70 -5.16
C ASN A 95 0.22 -3.21 -5.41
N THR A 96 1.09 -2.58 -6.20
CA THR A 96 0.93 -1.17 -6.60
C THR A 96 -0.35 -0.95 -7.41
N LEU A 97 -0.63 -1.81 -8.40
CA LEU A 97 -1.84 -1.66 -9.22
C LEU A 97 -3.13 -2.06 -8.50
N THR A 98 -3.07 -3.02 -7.59
CA THR A 98 -4.24 -3.45 -6.80
C THR A 98 -4.57 -2.51 -5.64
N GLU A 99 -3.83 -1.41 -5.46
CA GLU A 99 -4.27 -0.27 -4.62
C GLU A 99 -5.45 0.48 -5.26
N PHE A 100 -5.64 0.34 -6.58
CA PHE A 100 -6.81 0.88 -7.26
C PHE A 100 -7.98 -0.10 -7.12
N PRO A 101 -9.11 0.29 -6.49
CA PRO A 101 -10.21 -0.65 -6.20
C PRO A 101 -10.85 -1.30 -7.43
N THR A 102 -10.63 -0.76 -8.63
CA THR A 102 -11.11 -1.32 -9.90
C THR A 102 -10.17 -2.38 -10.50
N ILE A 103 -9.03 -2.66 -9.86
CA ILE A 103 -8.03 -3.64 -10.28
C ILE A 103 -7.87 -4.70 -9.19
N GLU A 104 -8.27 -5.92 -9.50
CA GLU A 104 -8.20 -7.09 -8.62
C GLU A 104 -7.01 -7.99 -8.96
N LYS A 105 -6.58 -7.99 -10.23
CA LYS A 105 -5.53 -8.86 -10.76
C LYS A 105 -4.78 -8.18 -11.91
N VAL A 106 -3.55 -8.61 -12.15
CA VAL A 106 -2.63 -8.01 -13.12
C VAL A 106 -2.03 -9.08 -14.04
N ALA A 107 -2.05 -8.81 -15.34
CA ALA A 107 -1.36 -9.57 -16.37
C ALA A 107 -0.31 -8.69 -17.05
N PHE A 108 0.71 -9.32 -17.62
CA PHE A 108 1.86 -8.63 -18.19
C PHE A 108 2.10 -9.05 -19.63
N LYS A 109 2.54 -8.10 -20.45
CA LYS A 109 3.00 -8.27 -21.82
C LYS A 109 4.28 -7.48 -22.04
N VAL A 110 5.04 -7.89 -23.04
CA VAL A 110 6.22 -7.16 -23.52
C VAL A 110 6.07 -6.91 -25.01
N GLU A 111 6.09 -5.64 -25.41
CA GLU A 111 5.88 -5.20 -26.79
C GLU A 111 4.65 -5.83 -27.45
N GLY A 112 3.54 -5.88 -26.71
CA GLY A 112 2.26 -6.42 -27.12
C GLY A 112 2.15 -7.95 -27.11
N LYS A 113 3.23 -8.66 -26.75
CA LYS A 113 3.34 -10.13 -26.85
C LYS A 113 3.51 -10.81 -25.49
N LEU A 114 3.16 -12.09 -25.47
CA LEU A 114 3.43 -13.03 -24.40
C LEU A 114 4.02 -14.32 -25.00
N ASP A 115 5.16 -14.16 -25.67
CA ASP A 115 5.93 -15.27 -26.21
C ASP A 115 6.76 -15.96 -25.10
N GLU A 116 7.52 -17.00 -25.46
CA GLU A 116 8.32 -17.75 -24.48
C GLU A 116 9.33 -16.87 -23.74
N ARG A 117 9.93 -15.86 -24.39
CA ARG A 117 10.85 -14.94 -23.71
C ARG A 117 10.14 -14.03 -22.73
N ALA A 118 8.97 -13.51 -23.08
CA ALA A 118 8.16 -12.69 -22.18
C ALA A 118 7.64 -13.52 -21.00
N LYS A 119 7.20 -14.76 -21.23
CA LYS A 119 6.79 -15.69 -20.16
C LYS A 119 7.94 -16.03 -19.23
N ASP A 120 9.14 -16.19 -19.76
CA ASP A 120 10.33 -16.45 -18.94
C ASP A 120 10.63 -15.28 -17.99
N TRP A 121 10.27 -14.05 -18.36
CA TRP A 121 10.42 -12.84 -17.52
C TRP A 121 11.86 -12.64 -17.02
N TRP A 122 12.17 -13.06 -15.78
CA TRP A 122 13.51 -13.04 -15.18
C TRP A 122 14.03 -14.45 -14.80
N GLY A 123 13.33 -15.50 -15.24
CA GLY A 123 13.81 -16.88 -15.37
C GLY A 123 13.23 -17.88 -14.37
N HIS A 124 13.19 -17.57 -13.08
CA HIS A 124 12.89 -18.56 -12.03
C HIS A 124 11.39 -18.70 -11.76
N VAL A 125 10.66 -17.59 -11.81
CA VAL A 125 9.22 -17.53 -11.49
C VAL A 125 8.41 -17.40 -12.77
N GLY A 126 8.83 -16.50 -13.66
CA GLY A 126 8.17 -16.22 -14.93
C GLY A 126 6.75 -15.64 -14.78
N LEU A 127 6.06 -15.53 -15.92
CA LEU A 127 4.68 -15.10 -16.03
C LEU A 127 3.70 -16.27 -16.28
N TYR A 128 4.13 -17.50 -16.01
CA TYR A 128 3.38 -18.71 -16.38
C TYR A 128 2.02 -18.82 -15.67
N GLU A 129 1.94 -18.33 -14.43
CA GLU A 129 0.74 -18.40 -13.57
C GLU A 129 -0.11 -17.12 -13.60
N GLN A 130 0.15 -16.21 -14.55
CA GLN A 130 -0.63 -14.98 -14.66
C GLN A 130 -2.12 -15.28 -15.01
N PRO A 131 -3.09 -14.42 -14.65
CA PRO A 131 -2.91 -13.13 -13.99
C PRO A 131 -2.62 -13.26 -12.49
N PHE A 132 -1.71 -12.42 -12.01
CA PHE A 132 -1.30 -12.36 -10.61
C PHE A 132 -2.29 -11.57 -9.77
N LYS A 133 -2.40 -11.95 -8.50
CA LYS A 133 -3.26 -11.29 -7.51
C LYS A 133 -2.42 -10.69 -6.40
N ARG A 134 -3.00 -9.68 -5.75
CA ARG A 134 -2.42 -9.02 -4.57
C ARG A 134 -2.01 -10.05 -3.52
N ASP A 135 -0.81 -9.88 -2.98
CA ASP A 135 -0.31 -10.64 -1.84
C ASP A 135 0.45 -9.70 -0.90
N LEU A 136 -0.08 -9.53 0.31
CA LEU A 136 0.49 -8.66 1.33
C LEU A 136 1.24 -9.42 2.43
N SER A 137 1.39 -10.74 2.30
CA SER A 137 2.03 -11.61 3.32
C SER A 137 3.46 -11.16 3.67
N ASN A 138 4.18 -10.62 2.69
CA ASN A 138 5.56 -10.12 2.84
C ASN A 138 5.66 -8.60 2.89
N VAL A 139 4.54 -7.87 3.01
CA VAL A 139 4.54 -6.42 3.17
C VAL A 139 4.63 -6.09 4.65
N ARG A 140 5.85 -5.82 5.14
CA ARG A 140 6.10 -5.62 6.57
C ARG A 140 6.06 -4.17 7.02
N GLU A 141 6.36 -3.23 6.13
CA GLU A 141 6.42 -1.81 6.47
C GLU A 141 5.45 -0.98 5.58
N PRO A 142 4.77 0.04 6.16
CA PRO A 142 4.65 0.30 7.60
C PRO A 142 3.80 -0.78 8.29
N ALA A 143 3.91 -0.89 9.62
CA ALA A 143 3.10 -1.86 10.38
C ALA A 143 1.60 -1.56 10.23
N ILE A 144 1.21 -0.28 10.26
CA ILE A 144 -0.16 0.20 10.11
C ILE A 144 -0.26 1.15 8.91
N TRP A 145 -1.32 1.03 8.12
CA TRP A 145 -1.77 2.12 7.25
C TRP A 145 -3.28 2.25 7.26
N VAL A 146 -3.77 3.47 7.02
CA VAL A 146 -5.19 3.81 7.03
C VAL A 146 -5.64 4.15 5.61
N THR A 147 -6.68 3.47 5.13
CA THR A 147 -7.28 3.71 3.81
C THR A 147 -8.48 4.64 3.88
N THR A 148 -9.21 4.63 5.00
CA THR A 148 -10.35 5.52 5.27
C THR A 148 -10.33 5.94 6.75
N PRO A 149 -10.51 7.24 7.06
CA PRO A 149 -10.63 8.38 6.16
C PRO A 149 -9.31 8.72 5.44
N LYS A 150 -9.40 9.50 4.37
CA LYS A 150 -8.22 10.12 3.75
C LYS A 150 -7.90 11.46 4.43
N PRO A 151 -6.62 11.90 4.40
CA PRO A 151 -6.23 13.21 4.92
C PRO A 151 -7.11 14.35 4.40
N GLY A 152 -7.64 15.16 5.33
CA GLY A 152 -8.48 16.32 5.04
C GLY A 152 -9.96 16.02 4.79
N ASN A 153 -10.40 14.75 4.87
CA ASN A 153 -11.81 14.41 4.79
C ASN A 153 -12.62 15.07 5.92
N GLU A 154 -13.82 15.51 5.57
CA GLU A 154 -14.85 15.87 6.55
C GLU A 154 -15.47 14.59 7.12
N VAL A 155 -15.58 14.52 8.44
CA VAL A 155 -16.05 13.34 9.16
C VAL A 155 -17.21 13.68 10.09
N SER A 156 -18.14 12.74 10.20
CA SER A 156 -19.25 12.74 11.15
C SER A 156 -19.17 11.50 12.04
N SER A 157 -19.94 11.48 13.13
CA SER A 157 -20.12 10.28 13.94
C SER A 157 -21.29 9.44 13.41
N PRO A 158 -21.16 8.10 13.34
CA PRO A 158 -19.94 7.33 13.57
C PRO A 158 -18.93 7.51 12.41
N LEU A 159 -17.63 7.62 12.74
CA LEU A 159 -16.56 7.67 11.75
C LEU A 159 -16.09 6.26 11.44
N THR A 160 -16.30 5.81 10.21
CA THR A 160 -15.72 4.57 9.70
C THR A 160 -14.22 4.69 9.53
N VAL A 161 -13.49 3.73 10.07
CA VAL A 161 -12.03 3.61 9.94
C VAL A 161 -11.68 2.27 9.30
N ARG A 162 -10.92 2.32 8.21
CA ARG A 162 -10.43 1.15 7.48
C ARG A 162 -8.94 1.25 7.25
N GLY A 163 -8.27 0.12 7.23
CA GLY A 163 -6.84 0.03 6.98
C GLY A 163 -6.35 -1.40 7.05
N SER A 164 -5.05 -1.55 7.12
CA SER A 164 -4.39 -2.84 7.31
C SER A 164 -3.31 -2.70 8.37
N ALA A 165 -3.12 -3.77 9.15
CA ALA A 165 -2.15 -3.79 10.23
C ALA A 165 -1.43 -5.14 10.31
N MET A 166 -0.16 -5.09 10.72
CA MET A 166 0.64 -6.23 11.15
C MET A 166 1.18 -5.90 12.54
N VAL A 167 0.35 -6.11 13.57
CA VAL A 167 0.63 -5.69 14.95
C VAL A 167 0.40 -6.83 15.95
N PHE A 168 0.98 -6.70 17.15
CA PHE A 168 0.88 -7.72 18.20
C PHE A 168 -0.60 -8.02 18.54
N GLU A 169 -0.94 -9.32 18.61
CA GLU A 169 -2.30 -9.82 18.87
C GLU A 169 -3.40 -9.27 17.95
N ALA A 170 -3.02 -8.70 16.81
CA ALA A 170 -3.92 -8.01 15.87
C ALA A 170 -4.66 -6.80 16.47
N VAL A 171 -4.27 -6.31 17.66
CA VAL A 171 -5.01 -5.24 18.34
C VAL A 171 -4.60 -3.87 17.77
N VAL A 172 -5.57 -3.20 17.14
CA VAL A 172 -5.43 -1.86 16.60
C VAL A 172 -6.24 -0.89 17.45
N SER A 173 -5.56 0.07 18.06
CA SER A 173 -6.15 1.16 18.83
C SER A 173 -6.32 2.40 17.97
N MET A 174 -7.39 3.15 18.21
CA MET A 174 -7.59 4.41 17.53
C MET A 174 -8.32 5.43 18.38
N ARG A 175 -7.97 6.71 18.19
CA ARG A 175 -8.59 7.83 18.90
C ARG A 175 -8.81 9.01 17.97
N VAL A 176 -9.87 9.75 18.25
CA VAL A 176 -10.13 11.05 17.64
C VAL A 176 -9.70 12.12 18.62
N ILE A 177 -8.81 13.01 18.19
CA ILE A 177 -8.33 14.14 18.98
C ILE A 177 -8.62 15.44 18.24
N THR A 178 -8.85 16.53 18.95
CA THR A 178 -8.84 17.88 18.38
C THR A 178 -7.41 18.32 18.05
N LYS A 179 -7.27 19.40 17.28
CA LYS A 179 -5.95 19.96 16.91
C LYS A 179 -5.11 20.41 18.12
N ASP A 180 -5.76 20.83 19.20
CA ASP A 180 -5.16 21.20 20.49
C ASP A 180 -4.89 19.99 21.42
N GLY A 181 -5.17 18.77 20.95
CA GLY A 181 -4.80 17.53 21.65
C GLY A 181 -5.87 16.99 22.61
N GLN A 182 -7.06 17.58 22.66
CA GLN A 182 -8.17 17.04 23.45
C GLN A 182 -8.67 15.73 22.83
N LYS A 183 -8.61 14.64 23.59
CA LYS A 183 -9.20 13.36 23.18
C LYS A 183 -10.72 13.41 23.23
N ILE A 184 -11.36 13.18 22.08
CA ILE A 184 -12.82 13.21 21.91
C ILE A 184 -13.42 11.82 22.08
N ALA A 185 -12.76 10.81 21.50
CA ALA A 185 -13.19 9.41 21.57
C ALA A 185 -12.00 8.47 21.36
N GLN A 186 -12.17 7.23 21.78
CA GLN A 186 -11.20 6.15 21.56
C GLN A 186 -11.95 4.82 21.41
N THR A 187 -11.44 3.95 20.56
CA THR A 187 -11.92 2.58 20.40
C THR A 187 -10.76 1.67 19.99
N ASN A 188 -10.99 0.36 20.06
CA ASN A 188 -10.07 -0.66 19.56
C ASN A 188 -10.80 -1.56 18.56
N THR A 189 -10.04 -2.23 17.71
CA THR A 189 -10.53 -3.28 16.83
C THR A 189 -9.46 -4.34 16.64
N MET A 190 -9.83 -5.46 16.03
CA MET A 190 -8.89 -6.50 15.63
C MET A 190 -8.71 -6.44 14.12
N ALA A 191 -7.45 -6.45 13.67
CA ALA A 191 -7.14 -6.78 12.29
C ALA A 191 -7.43 -8.26 12.02
N ALA A 192 -7.69 -8.61 10.77
CA ALA A 192 -7.93 -10.00 10.37
C ALA A 192 -6.70 -10.92 10.57
N GLY A 193 -5.52 -10.34 10.83
CA GLY A 193 -4.27 -11.05 11.11
C GLY A 193 -3.46 -10.30 12.16
N GLY A 194 -2.77 -11.06 13.01
CA GLY A 194 -1.83 -10.55 14.02
C GLY A 194 -0.40 -10.89 13.64
N ALA A 195 0.56 -10.05 14.02
CA ALA A 195 1.96 -10.19 13.64
C ALA A 195 2.47 -11.63 13.91
N PRO A 196 3.14 -12.28 12.93
CA PRO A 196 3.68 -11.70 11.71
C PRO A 196 2.70 -11.64 10.52
N LEU A 197 1.43 -12.05 10.69
CA LEU A 197 0.43 -11.96 9.64
C LEU A 197 -0.16 -10.56 9.57
N ARG A 198 -0.26 -10.01 8.36
CA ARG A 198 -1.00 -8.78 8.10
C ARG A 198 -2.48 -9.09 7.91
N GLY A 199 -3.35 -8.22 8.40
CA GLY A 199 -4.77 -8.27 8.09
C GLY A 199 -5.44 -6.91 8.04
N ASP A 200 -6.55 -6.86 7.32
CA ASP A 200 -7.37 -5.66 7.23
C ASP A 200 -8.19 -5.48 8.50
N PHE A 201 -8.43 -4.22 8.86
CA PHE A 201 -9.36 -3.84 9.92
C PHE A 201 -10.43 -2.89 9.37
N ASN A 202 -11.64 -3.01 9.90
CA ASN A 202 -12.78 -2.17 9.55
C ASN A 202 -13.65 -2.00 10.79
N THR A 203 -13.70 -0.78 11.31
CA THR A 203 -14.47 -0.45 12.51
C THR A 203 -15.07 0.95 12.39
N SER A 204 -15.82 1.37 13.40
CA SER A 204 -16.29 2.74 13.52
C SER A 204 -16.05 3.31 14.91
N ILE A 205 -15.73 4.60 14.98
CA ILE A 205 -15.58 5.36 16.22
C ILE A 205 -16.73 6.36 16.35
N SER A 206 -17.54 6.19 17.39
CA SER A 206 -18.62 7.11 17.73
C SER A 206 -18.09 8.24 18.61
N PHE A 207 -18.47 9.48 18.32
CA PHE A 207 -18.06 10.65 19.08
C PHE A 207 -19.09 11.78 19.01
N LYS A 208 -19.07 12.67 19.99
CA LYS A 208 -19.81 13.94 19.90
C LYS A 208 -18.93 14.96 19.18
N ALA A 209 -19.45 15.60 18.14
CA ALA A 209 -18.72 16.65 17.44
C ALA A 209 -18.30 17.76 18.43
N PRO A 210 -17.02 18.19 18.40
CA PRO A 210 -16.55 19.24 19.29
C PRO A 210 -17.23 20.57 18.96
N ALA A 211 -17.61 21.35 19.98
CA ALA A 211 -18.39 22.57 19.79
C ALA A 211 -17.62 23.65 18.99
N SER A 212 -16.34 23.85 19.34
CA SER A 212 -15.48 24.90 18.76
C SER A 212 -14.51 24.37 17.71
N ALA A 213 -13.95 23.18 17.88
CA ALA A 213 -12.92 22.65 16.99
C ALA A 213 -13.47 22.30 15.60
N LYS A 214 -12.82 22.82 14.55
CA LYS A 214 -13.14 22.50 13.14
C LYS A 214 -12.26 21.39 12.57
N GLU A 215 -11.09 21.18 13.19
CA GLU A 215 -10.05 20.28 12.71
C GLU A 215 -9.53 19.43 13.87
N GLY A 216 -9.05 18.24 13.53
CA GLY A 216 -8.45 17.32 14.46
C GLY A 216 -7.68 16.23 13.74
N TYR A 217 -7.41 15.16 14.47
CA TYR A 217 -6.73 14.00 13.95
C TYR A 217 -7.47 12.72 14.34
N LEU A 218 -7.52 11.78 13.40
CA LEU A 218 -7.63 10.37 13.74
C LEU A 218 -6.22 9.83 13.94
N GLU A 219 -5.96 9.27 15.10
CA GLU A 219 -4.73 8.58 15.45
C GLU A 219 -5.00 7.09 15.51
N VAL A 220 -4.19 6.29 14.81
CA VAL A 220 -4.27 4.82 14.76
C VAL A 220 -2.92 4.26 15.12
N TYR A 221 -2.86 3.35 16.08
CA TYR A 221 -1.63 2.84 16.68
C TYR A 221 -1.87 1.46 17.28
N TRP A 222 -0.83 0.83 17.80
CA TRP A 222 -0.97 -0.28 18.74
C TRP A 222 -0.22 0.06 20.03
N ALA A 223 -0.75 -0.38 21.17
CA ALA A 223 -0.13 -0.09 22.46
C ALA A 223 0.94 -1.15 22.76
N SER A 224 2.11 -0.72 23.19
CA SER A 224 3.16 -1.62 23.67
C SER A 224 2.64 -2.46 24.85
N PRO A 225 2.75 -3.79 24.82
CA PRO A 225 2.39 -4.62 25.98
C PRO A 225 3.33 -4.43 27.18
N GLN A 226 4.50 -3.80 26.98
CA GLN A 226 5.48 -3.57 28.04
C GLN A 226 5.15 -2.33 28.88
N ASP A 227 4.79 -1.21 28.25
CA ASP A 227 4.65 0.10 28.92
C ASP A 227 3.41 0.89 28.49
N GLY A 228 2.61 0.37 27.55
CA GLY A 228 1.40 1.02 27.05
C GLY A 228 1.65 2.20 26.11
N ARG A 229 2.90 2.49 25.71
CA ARG A 229 3.18 3.59 24.77
C ARG A 229 2.62 3.30 23.38
N ASP A 230 2.26 4.35 22.67
CA ASP A 230 1.79 4.25 21.29
C ASP A 230 2.96 3.87 20.37
N LEU A 231 2.80 2.77 19.63
CA LEU A 231 3.73 2.29 18.61
C LEU A 231 3.08 2.40 17.22
N ASP A 232 3.93 2.63 16.20
CA ASP A 232 3.52 2.77 14.79
C ASP A 232 2.35 3.74 14.56
N LEU A 233 2.36 4.85 15.32
CA LEU A 233 1.30 5.85 15.30
C LEU A 233 1.15 6.48 13.92
N VAL A 234 0.01 6.24 13.29
CA VAL A 234 -0.44 6.91 12.07
C VAL A 234 -1.41 8.03 12.44
N ARG A 235 -1.13 9.25 11.99
CA ARG A 235 -1.95 10.43 12.26
C ARG A 235 -2.58 10.96 10.96
N ILE A 236 -3.90 10.90 10.87
CA ILE A 236 -4.68 11.35 9.72
C ILE A 236 -5.39 12.67 10.05
N PRO A 237 -5.07 13.79 9.38
CA PRO A 237 -5.79 15.04 9.60
C PRO A 237 -7.24 14.91 9.11
N ILE A 238 -8.20 15.37 9.91
CA ILE A 238 -9.63 15.30 9.63
C ILE A 238 -10.30 16.65 9.92
N LYS A 239 -11.44 16.89 9.28
CA LYS A 239 -12.30 18.05 9.55
C LYS A 239 -13.60 17.58 10.17
N PHE A 240 -14.04 18.22 11.26
CA PHE A 240 -15.32 17.86 11.88
C PHE A 240 -16.47 18.48 11.10
N LYS A 241 -17.41 17.63 10.65
CA LYS A 241 -18.68 18.11 10.11
C LYS A 241 -19.49 18.74 11.24
N LYS A 242 -19.96 19.97 11.02
CA LYS A 242 -20.82 20.70 11.96
C LYS A 242 -22.29 20.40 11.70
#